data_AF-X1E721-F1
#
_entry.id   AF-X1E721-F1
#
_cell.length_a   1.000
_cell.length_b   1.000
_cell.length_c   1.000
_cell.angle_alpha   90.00
_cell.angle_beta   90.00
_cell.angle_gamma   90.00
#
_symmetry.space_group_name_H-M   'P 1'
#
loop_
_entity.id
_entity.type
_entity.pdbx_description
1 polymer ?
#
loop_
_entity_poly.entity_id
_entity_poly.type
_entity_poly.pdbx_seq_one_letter_code
_entity_poly.pdbx_strand_id
1 'polypeptide(L)'
;YPNHPRGCPNYGKKKGCPPRQKLFFRVFDSDFYLIYTEFDLATHVKKMKKKHPNWTERQLYCCLYWQGTARKNLRDEIKKAKKEILPNHFVTTCPEGMGVNVTDLMEDNAGIELEWPPKITTYQVAIAGLRRNSPAESLK
;
A
#
# COMPACT_ATOMS: atom_id res chain seq x y z
N TYR A 1 -9.99 8.34 11.60
CA TYR A 1 -8.58 8.78 11.60
C TYR A 1 -8.22 9.26 13.00
N PRO A 2 -7.41 8.50 13.76
CA PRO A 2 -7.02 8.92 15.11
C PRO A 2 -6.45 10.35 15.10
N ASN A 3 -6.94 11.21 16.00
CA ASN A 3 -6.57 12.63 16.09
C ASN A 3 -6.95 13.53 14.89
N HIS A 4 -7.86 13.08 14.01
CA HIS A 4 -8.41 13.94 12.95
C HIS A 4 -9.95 13.95 13.02
N PRO A 5 -10.55 14.89 13.79
CA PRO A 5 -11.99 14.94 14.01
C PRO A 5 -12.80 15.24 12.74
N ARG A 6 -12.16 15.82 11.71
CA ARG A 6 -12.76 16.11 10.39
C ARG A 6 -12.46 15.03 9.33
N GLY A 7 -12.02 13.84 9.75
CA GLY A 7 -11.67 12.75 8.84
C GLY A 7 -10.27 12.88 8.23
N CYS A 8 -10.02 12.18 7.13
CA CYS A 8 -8.69 12.14 6.49
C CYS A 8 -8.29 13.54 5.99
N PRO A 9 -7.11 14.07 6.38
CA PRO A 9 -6.67 15.39 5.92
C PRO A 9 -6.47 15.48 4.40
N ASN A 10 -6.30 14.33 3.72
CA ASN A 10 -6.07 14.23 2.27
C ASN A 10 -7.34 14.04 1.45
N TYR A 11 -8.50 13.78 2.08
CA TYR A 11 -9.77 13.53 1.38
C TYR A 11 -10.14 14.73 0.50
N GLY A 12 -10.44 14.49 -0.77
CA GLY A 12 -10.80 15.52 -1.77
C GLY A 12 -9.67 16.46 -2.20
N LYS A 13 -8.47 16.35 -1.61
CA LYS A 13 -7.34 17.27 -1.87
C LYS A 13 -6.25 16.64 -2.72
N LYS A 14 -5.78 15.45 -2.35
CA LYS A 14 -4.62 14.79 -2.97
C LYS A 14 -5.04 13.96 -4.19
N LYS A 15 -4.22 14.00 -5.26
CA LYS A 15 -4.36 13.07 -6.39
C LYS A 15 -4.21 11.62 -5.89
N GLY A 16 -5.12 10.75 -6.30
CA GLY A 16 -5.15 9.36 -5.83
C GLY A 16 -5.87 9.15 -4.50
N CYS A 17 -6.61 10.15 -3.99
CA CYS A 17 -7.51 10.00 -2.84
C CYS A 17 -8.99 10.13 -3.25
N PRO A 18 -9.91 9.45 -2.54
CA PRO A 18 -11.34 9.67 -2.68
C PRO A 18 -11.76 11.14 -2.46
N PRO A 19 -12.85 11.60 -3.10
CA PRO A 19 -13.71 10.86 -4.04
C PRO A 19 -13.20 10.88 -5.49
N ARG A 20 -12.05 11.53 -5.75
CA ARG A 20 -11.51 11.71 -7.11
C ARG A 20 -10.82 10.47 -7.66
N GLN A 21 -10.42 9.54 -6.79
CA GLN A 21 -9.78 8.30 -7.18
C GLN A 21 -10.82 7.32 -7.73
N LYS A 22 -10.54 6.76 -8.92
CA LYS A 22 -11.41 5.75 -9.53
C LYS A 22 -11.30 4.43 -8.76
N LEU A 23 -12.41 3.71 -8.67
CA LEU A 23 -12.46 2.36 -8.10
C LEU A 23 -11.60 1.40 -8.91
N PHE A 24 -11.02 0.39 -8.25
CA PHE A 24 -10.07 -0.55 -8.85
C PHE A 24 -10.61 -1.19 -10.15
N PHE A 25 -11.82 -1.76 -10.09
CA PHE A 25 -12.47 -2.44 -11.22
C PHE A 25 -12.83 -1.52 -12.40
N ARG A 26 -12.77 -0.20 -12.22
CA ARG A 26 -12.96 0.79 -13.31
C ARG A 26 -11.65 1.15 -14.02
N VAL A 27 -10.52 0.75 -13.47
CA VAL A 27 -9.18 1.11 -13.97
C VAL A 27 -8.44 -0.12 -14.46
N PHE A 28 -8.55 -1.23 -13.74
CA PHE A 28 -7.86 -2.46 -14.02
C PHE A 28 -8.83 -3.52 -14.54
N ASP A 29 -8.33 -4.41 -15.39
CA ASP A 29 -9.00 -5.67 -15.69
C ASP A 29 -8.97 -6.61 -14.48
N SER A 30 -9.72 -7.71 -14.54
CA SER A 30 -9.86 -8.67 -13.44
C SER A 30 -8.54 -9.37 -13.10
N ASP A 31 -7.68 -9.56 -14.10
CA ASP A 31 -6.39 -10.21 -13.91
C ASP A 31 -5.36 -9.20 -13.41
N PHE A 32 -4.78 -9.51 -12.25
CA PHE A 32 -3.77 -8.67 -11.62
C PHE A 32 -2.68 -9.50 -10.97
N TYR A 33 -1.56 -8.83 -10.69
CA TYR A 33 -0.43 -9.33 -9.94
C TYR A 33 -0.36 -8.57 -8.62
N LEU A 34 -0.24 -9.31 -7.53
CA LEU A 34 0.04 -8.78 -6.21
C LEU A 34 1.55 -8.62 -6.06
N ILE A 35 2.00 -7.41 -5.76
CA ILE A 35 3.41 -7.11 -5.46
C ILE A 35 3.47 -6.63 -4.02
N TYR A 36 4.19 -7.34 -3.17
CA TYR A 36 4.34 -6.94 -1.77
C TYR A 36 5.77 -7.09 -1.28
N THR A 37 6.10 -6.35 -0.24
CA THR A 37 7.37 -6.48 0.48
C THR A 37 7.12 -6.53 1.97
N GLU A 38 7.85 -7.41 2.63
CA GLU A 38 7.88 -7.53 4.09
C GLU A 38 8.85 -6.52 4.72
N PHE A 39 8.48 -5.98 5.88
CA PHE A 39 9.34 -5.15 6.71
C PHE A 39 9.31 -5.64 8.16
N ASP A 40 10.48 -6.04 8.67
CA ASP A 40 10.69 -6.46 10.06
C ASP A 40 10.60 -5.25 11.01
N LEU A 41 9.39 -5.03 11.54
CA LEU A 41 9.08 -3.95 12.45
C LEU A 41 9.64 -4.22 13.85
N ALA A 42 9.62 -5.47 14.32
CA ALA A 42 10.15 -5.85 15.62
C ALA A 42 11.64 -5.48 15.76
N THR A 43 12.46 -5.80 14.76
CA THR A 43 13.88 -5.45 14.76
C THR A 43 14.08 -3.94 14.66
N HIS A 44 13.27 -3.24 13.85
CA HIS A 44 13.32 -1.77 13.78
C HIS A 44 13.04 -1.14 15.16
N VAL A 45 11.98 -1.59 15.84
CA VAL A 45 11.57 -1.12 17.17
C VAL A 45 12.65 -1.41 18.21
N LYS A 46 13.24 -2.61 18.21
CA LYS A 46 14.36 -2.95 19.11
C LYS A 46 15.55 -2.00 18.91
N LYS A 47 15.91 -1.69 17.66
CA LYS A 47 16.98 -0.73 17.33
C LYS A 47 16.63 0.68 17.83
N MET A 48 15.39 1.13 17.61
CA MET A 48 14.95 2.45 18.08
C MET A 48 14.92 2.55 19.60
N LYS A 49 14.51 1.50 20.31
CA LYS A 49 14.51 1.46 21.78
C LYS A 49 15.92 1.56 22.35
N LYS A 50 16.90 0.91 21.71
CA LYS A 50 18.31 1.02 22.11
C LYS A 50 18.86 2.43 21.87
N LYS A 51 18.51 3.06 20.73
CA LYS A 51 18.97 4.40 20.36
C LYS A 51 18.28 5.51 21.17
N HIS A 52 17.02 5.30 21.54
CA HIS A 52 16.17 6.25 22.24
C HIS A 52 15.47 5.58 23.43
N PRO A 53 16.19 5.31 24.54
CA PRO A 53 15.65 4.56 25.68
C PRO A 53 14.43 5.21 26.35
N ASN A 54 14.32 6.54 26.25
CA ASN A 54 13.25 7.32 26.87
C ASN A 54 12.01 7.50 25.97
N TRP A 55 11.99 6.92 24.77
CA TRP A 55 10.82 6.97 23.90
C TRP A 55 9.70 6.08 24.41
N THR A 56 8.47 6.60 24.33
CA THR A 56 7.25 5.83 24.58
C THR A 56 7.07 4.74 23.52
N GLU A 57 6.29 3.71 23.84
CA GLU A 57 5.93 2.66 22.87
C GLU A 57 5.33 3.25 21.59
N ARG A 58 4.43 4.24 21.71
CA ARG A 58 3.86 4.95 20.57
C ARG A 58 4.91 5.59 19.66
N GLN A 59 5.97 6.16 20.22
CA GLN A 59 7.06 6.75 19.43
C GLN A 59 7.88 5.66 18.74
N LEU A 60 8.18 4.55 19.43
CA LEU A 60 8.93 3.43 18.87
C LEU A 60 8.23 2.82 17.65
N TYR A 61 6.90 2.69 17.68
CA TYR A 61 6.10 2.15 16.59
C TYR A 61 5.66 3.19 15.54
N CYS A 62 6.03 4.46 15.72
CA CYS A 62 5.58 5.54 14.83
C CYS A 62 6.01 5.30 13.37
N CYS A 63 5.02 5.20 12.48
CA CYS A 63 5.25 4.87 11.07
C CYS A 63 6.15 5.87 10.35
N LEU A 64 6.23 7.12 10.81
CA LEU A 64 7.09 8.15 10.22
C LEU A 64 8.57 7.73 10.17
N TYR A 65 9.03 6.88 11.08
CA TYR A 65 10.44 6.50 11.20
C TYR A 65 10.84 5.32 10.30
N TRP A 66 9.89 4.52 9.83
CA TRP A 66 10.18 3.31 9.05
C TRP A 66 9.45 3.22 7.71
N GLN A 67 8.31 3.92 7.53
CA GLN A 67 7.52 3.85 6.31
C GLN A 67 8.31 4.26 5.06
N GLY A 68 9.29 5.16 5.20
CA GLY A 68 10.13 5.61 4.08
C GLY A 68 10.99 4.47 3.53
N THR A 69 11.58 3.67 4.42
CA THR A 69 12.36 2.49 4.06
C THR A 69 11.47 1.42 3.45
N ALA A 70 10.35 1.10 4.09
CA ALA A 70 9.42 0.09 3.57
C ALA A 70 8.90 0.45 2.17
N ARG A 71 8.52 1.73 1.94
CA ARG A 71 8.10 2.21 0.61
C ARG A 71 9.23 2.21 -0.41
N LYS A 72 10.48 2.41 0.00
CA LYS A 72 11.63 2.30 -0.90
C LYS A 72 11.76 0.86 -1.37
N ASN A 73 11.73 -0.11 -0.47
CA ASN A 73 11.81 -1.54 -0.79
C ASN A 73 10.71 -1.94 -1.80
N LEU A 74 9.46 -1.54 -1.55
CA LEU A 74 8.37 -1.81 -2.49
C LEU A 74 8.61 -1.17 -3.87
N ARG A 75 9.10 0.07 -3.94
CA ARG A 75 9.41 0.71 -5.23
C ARG A 75 10.51 -0.01 -6.00
N ASP A 76 11.52 -0.51 -5.29
CA ASP A 76 12.60 -1.27 -5.91
C ASP A 76 12.08 -2.60 -6.46
N GLU A 77 11.19 -3.28 -5.72
CA GLU A 77 10.54 -4.53 -6.19
C GLU A 77 9.61 -4.28 -7.38
N ILE A 78 8.80 -3.21 -7.35
CA ILE A 78 7.97 -2.81 -8.49
C ILE A 78 8.84 -2.55 -9.72
N LYS A 79 9.99 -1.87 -9.56
CA LYS A 79 10.90 -1.58 -10.68
C LYS A 79 11.45 -2.87 -11.28
N LYS A 80 11.82 -3.84 -10.44
CA LYS A 80 12.27 -5.17 -10.87
C LYS A 80 11.16 -5.91 -11.61
N ALA A 81 9.98 -6.02 -10.99
CA ALA A 81 8.82 -6.70 -11.58
C ALA A 81 8.42 -6.08 -12.93
N LYS A 82 8.42 -4.75 -13.06
CA LYS A 82 8.15 -4.07 -14.34
C LYS A 82 9.19 -4.37 -15.41
N LYS A 83 10.46 -4.55 -15.05
CA LYS A 83 11.52 -4.84 -16.02
C LYS A 83 11.44 -6.28 -16.52
N GLU A 84 11.11 -7.22 -15.63
CA GLU A 84 11.29 -8.66 -15.88
C GLU A 84 9.98 -9.35 -16.29
N ILE A 85 8.87 -9.02 -15.63
CA ILE A 85 7.62 -9.81 -15.71
C ILE A 85 6.47 -8.96 -16.25
N LEU A 86 6.43 -7.68 -15.90
CA LEU A 86 5.25 -6.82 -16.04
C LEU A 86 5.52 -5.53 -16.85
N PRO A 87 6.17 -5.58 -18.03
CA PRO A 87 6.58 -4.38 -18.76
C PRO A 87 5.41 -3.48 -19.18
N ASN A 88 4.28 -4.08 -19.55
CA ASN A 88 3.09 -3.38 -20.04
C ASN A 88 2.00 -3.15 -18.97
N HIS A 89 2.26 -3.52 -17.72
CA HIS A 89 1.27 -3.39 -16.66
C HIS A 89 1.34 -2.02 -15.99
N PHE A 90 0.17 -1.52 -15.59
CA PHE A 90 0.03 -0.37 -14.72
C PHE A 90 0.12 -0.82 -13.28
N VAL A 91 0.70 0.00 -12.41
CA VAL A 91 0.87 -0.33 -10.99
C VAL A 91 0.23 0.74 -10.13
N THR A 92 -0.53 0.33 -9.12
CA THR A 92 -1.03 1.19 -8.05
C THR A 92 -0.40 0.79 -6.72
N THR A 93 0.14 1.76 -5.99
CA THR A 93 0.70 1.59 -4.64
C THR A 93 -0.26 2.03 -3.54
N CYS A 94 -1.50 2.35 -3.90
CA CYS A 94 -2.56 2.76 -2.97
C CYS A 94 -3.87 2.04 -3.34
N PRO A 95 -3.91 0.70 -3.25
CA PRO A 95 -5.10 -0.08 -3.62
C PRO A 95 -6.31 0.24 -2.71
N GLU A 96 -6.10 0.50 -1.42
CA GLU A 96 -7.18 0.94 -0.51
C GLU A 96 -7.85 2.23 -0.98
N GLY A 97 -7.07 3.18 -1.51
CA GLY A 97 -7.61 4.42 -2.07
C GLY A 97 -8.51 4.19 -3.29
N MET A 98 -8.41 3.01 -3.91
CA MET A 98 -9.24 2.54 -5.02
C MET A 98 -10.38 1.61 -4.55
N GLY A 99 -10.61 1.48 -3.25
CA GLY A 99 -11.67 0.67 -2.67
C GLY A 99 -11.35 -0.82 -2.53
N VAL A 100 -10.07 -1.22 -2.64
CA VAL A 100 -9.66 -2.61 -2.41
C VAL A 100 -9.50 -2.87 -0.91
N ASN A 101 -10.07 -3.97 -0.41
CA ASN A 101 -9.75 -4.47 0.92
C ASN A 101 -8.40 -5.21 0.87
N VAL A 102 -7.36 -4.60 1.44
CA VAL A 102 -6.00 -5.16 1.38
C VAL A 102 -5.82 -6.36 2.31
N THR A 103 -6.61 -6.45 3.39
CA THR A 103 -6.56 -7.60 4.30
C THR A 103 -7.00 -8.86 3.55
N ASP A 104 -8.23 -8.87 3.03
CA ASP A 104 -8.77 -10.00 2.27
C ASP A 104 -7.91 -10.31 1.04
N LEU A 105 -7.42 -9.27 0.35
CA LEU A 105 -6.52 -9.45 -0.80
C LEU A 105 -5.26 -10.24 -0.45
N MET A 106 -4.60 -9.91 0.67
CA MET A 106 -3.37 -10.58 1.10
C MET A 106 -3.63 -12.00 1.60
N GLU A 107 -4.75 -12.20 2.31
CA GLU A 107 -5.17 -13.53 2.77
C GLU A 107 -5.48 -14.43 1.57
N ASP A 108 -6.37 -14.01 0.67
CA ASP A 108 -6.86 -14.82 -0.45
C ASP A 108 -5.79 -15.11 -1.51
N ASN A 109 -4.85 -14.19 -1.75
CA ASN A 109 -3.92 -14.28 -2.88
C ASN A 109 -2.48 -14.62 -2.46
N ALA A 110 -2.10 -14.40 -1.20
CA ALA A 110 -0.77 -14.71 -0.69
C ALA A 110 -0.80 -15.67 0.51
N GLY A 111 -1.97 -16.00 1.06
CA GLY A 111 -2.08 -16.78 2.30
C GLY A 111 -1.52 -16.04 3.51
N ILE A 112 -1.49 -14.70 3.47
CA ILE A 112 -0.89 -13.86 4.51
C ILE A 112 -1.99 -13.13 5.28
N GLU A 113 -2.20 -13.54 6.52
CA GLU A 113 -3.03 -12.80 7.48
C GLU A 113 -2.27 -11.56 8.00
N LEU A 114 -2.84 -10.37 7.78
CA LEU A 114 -2.21 -9.12 8.22
C LEU A 114 -2.44 -8.84 9.71
N GLU A 115 -1.38 -8.48 10.42
CA GLU A 115 -1.45 -8.05 11.81
C GLU A 115 -1.90 -6.57 11.92
N TRP A 116 -2.98 -6.32 12.67
CA TRP A 116 -3.51 -4.97 12.92
C TRP A 116 -3.73 -4.70 14.42
N PRO A 117 -3.05 -3.70 15.03
CA PRO A 117 -1.92 -2.94 14.49
C PRO A 117 -0.65 -3.83 14.41
N PRO A 118 0.26 -3.59 13.45
CA PRO A 118 1.45 -4.41 13.30
C PRO A 118 2.40 -4.21 14.48
N LYS A 119 2.90 -5.31 15.06
CA LYS A 119 3.94 -5.30 16.08
C LYS A 119 5.19 -6.03 15.65
N ILE A 120 5.04 -7.08 14.84
CA ILE A 120 6.16 -7.93 14.41
C ILE A 120 6.59 -7.55 13.00
N THR A 121 5.65 -7.62 12.07
CA THR A 121 5.90 -7.45 10.64
C THR A 121 4.86 -6.52 10.05
N THR A 122 5.27 -5.71 9.08
CA THR A 122 4.35 -4.90 8.28
C THR A 122 4.64 -5.09 6.80
N TYR A 123 3.59 -5.09 6.00
CA TYR A 123 3.67 -5.28 4.56
C TYR A 123 3.40 -3.95 3.84
N GLN A 124 4.10 -3.74 2.73
CA GLN A 124 3.74 -2.74 1.74
C GLN A 124 3.21 -3.46 0.52
N VAL A 125 2.06 -3.03 0.01
CA VAL A 125 1.31 -3.74 -1.02
C VAL A 125 1.10 -2.81 -2.23
N ALA A 126 1.28 -3.37 -3.41
CA ALA A 126 0.92 -2.79 -4.68
C ALA A 126 0.20 -3.82 -5.54
N ILE A 127 -0.63 -3.34 -6.45
CA ILE A 127 -1.30 -4.17 -7.45
C ILE A 127 -0.84 -3.72 -8.82
N ALA A 128 -0.46 -4.67 -9.66
CA ALA A 128 -0.16 -4.45 -11.06
C ALA A 128 -1.21 -5.14 -11.94
N GLY A 129 -1.70 -4.47 -12.97
CA GLY A 129 -2.72 -5.02 -13.86
C GLY A 129 -2.70 -4.32 -15.21
N LEU A 130 -3.33 -4.95 -16.20
CA LEU A 130 -3.63 -4.27 -17.45
C LEU A 130 -4.71 -3.22 -17.19
N ARG A 131 -4.63 -2.11 -17.94
CA ARG A 131 -5.70 -1.12 -17.89
C ARG A 131 -6.90 -1.70 -18.62
N ARG A 132 -8.05 -1.60 -17.97
CA ARG A 132 -9.31 -1.81 -18.65
C ARG A 132 -9.40 -0.80 -19.79
N ASN A 133 -9.39 -1.28 -21.01
CA ASN A 133 -9.78 -0.46 -22.15
C ASN A 133 -11.26 -0.16 -21.95
N SER A 134 -11.61 1.10 -21.68
CA SER A 134 -13.01 1.51 -21.81
C SER A 134 -13.46 1.10 -23.23
N PRO A 135 -14.67 0.53 -23.41
CA PRO A 135 -15.33 0.70 -24.69
C PRO A 135 -15.33 2.21 -24.94
N ALA A 136 -14.92 2.60 -26.13
CA ALA A 136 -14.81 3.99 -26.54
C ALA A 136 -15.97 4.84 -26.04
N GLU A 137 -15.68 6.08 -25.70
CA GLU A 137 -16.63 7.21 -25.79
C GLU A 137 -17.03 7.40 -27.27
N SER A 138 -17.57 6.35 -27.88
CA SER A 138 -18.23 6.35 -29.18
C SER A 138 -19.68 6.00 -28.94
N LEU A 139 -20.40 6.94 -28.34
CA LEU A 139 -21.84 7.13 -28.50
C LEU A 139 -22.13 8.58 -28.14
N LYS A 140 -22.14 9.39 -29.21
CA LYS A 140 -22.92 10.61 -29.48
C LYS A 140 -23.23 11.55 -28.31
#